data_AF-A0AAJ1IJ33-F1
#
_entry.id   AF-A0AAJ1IJ33-F1
#
_cell.length_a   1.000
_cell.length_b   1.000
_cell.length_c   1.000
_cell.angle_alpha   90.00
_cell.angle_beta   90.00
_cell.angle_gamma   90.00
#
_symmetry.space_group_name_H-M   'P 1'
#
loop_
_entity.id
_entity.type
_entity.pdbx_description
1 polymer ?
#
loop_
_entity_poly.entity_id
_entity_poly.type
_entity_poly.pdbx_seq_one_letter_code
_entity_poly.pdbx_strand_id
1 'polypeptide(L)'
;MEKKLYPCIVCGTKVPIRSKGKCPKCRHDERVANGEIGQKKVPIKPITAKRQRQRQKDRGCLGEFFEYHIKQIEKHPYSMESGTIIATPTTANVCHLLPKRKTGGFPSVQCHLDNAVYLTIQEHNRFDKLLDERDYDTLEREFPNTWSAACHKLRKLLTICVERNKMYFSLEEYLKSY
;
A
#
# COMPACT_ATOMS: atom_id res chain seq x y z
N MET A 1 -13.89 32.07 -3.69
CA MET A 1 -13.14 33.18 -3.08
C MET A 1 -11.67 32.95 -3.32
N GLU A 2 -11.01 33.82 -4.09
CA GLU A 2 -9.56 33.76 -4.27
C GLU A 2 -8.86 34.10 -2.96
N LYS A 3 -7.91 33.27 -2.53
CA LYS A 3 -7.13 33.52 -1.32
C LYS A 3 -6.14 34.65 -1.59
N LYS A 4 -6.32 35.79 -0.93
CA LYS A 4 -5.39 36.92 -0.99
C LYS A 4 -3.99 36.49 -0.53
N LEU A 5 -3.00 36.71 -1.38
CA LEU A 5 -1.59 36.40 -1.09
C LEU A 5 -0.81 37.66 -0.73
N TYR A 6 0.13 37.54 0.20
CA TYR A 6 0.97 38.63 0.69
C TYR A 6 2.45 38.34 0.43
N PRO A 7 3.22 39.30 -0.10
CA PRO A 7 4.66 39.11 -0.32
C PRO A 7 5.42 39.11 1.01
N CYS A 8 6.43 38.24 1.08
CA CYS A 8 7.44 38.22 2.14
C CYS A 8 8.44 39.36 1.96
N ILE A 9 8.76 40.09 3.03
CA ILE A 9 9.74 41.18 2.99
C ILE A 9 11.20 40.73 2.76
N VAL A 10 11.51 39.45 3.03
CA VAL A 10 12.88 38.92 2.90
C VAL A 10 13.11 38.27 1.54
N CYS A 11 12.20 37.41 1.10
CA CYS A 11 12.38 36.59 -0.10
C CYS A 11 11.36 36.87 -1.22
N GLY A 12 10.46 37.84 -1.04
CA GLY A 12 9.44 38.20 -2.03
C GLY A 12 8.32 37.17 -2.24
N THR A 13 8.45 35.95 -1.71
CA THR A 13 7.45 34.87 -1.90
C THR A 13 6.06 35.29 -1.42
N LYS A 14 5.07 35.16 -2.30
CA LYS A 14 3.66 35.44 -2.00
C LYS A 14 3.06 34.26 -1.23
N VAL A 15 2.62 34.49 0.00
CA VAL A 15 2.04 33.47 0.89
C VAL A 15 0.68 33.91 1.44
N PRO A 16 -0.23 32.98 1.72
CA PRO A 16 -1.55 33.32 2.27
C PRO A 16 -1.47 33.84 3.71
N ILE A 17 -0.42 33.48 4.46
CA ILE A 17 -0.21 33.86 5.86
C ILE A 17 1.23 34.33 6.04
N ARG A 18 1.41 35.48 6.68
CA ARG A 18 2.73 36.04 7.06
C ARG A 18 2.73 36.44 8.52
N SER A 19 3.89 36.35 9.16
CA SER A 19 4.11 36.82 10.54
C SER A 19 5.25 37.83 10.54
N LYS A 20 5.04 38.99 11.18
CA LYS A 20 6.02 40.11 11.16
C LYS A 20 6.51 40.47 9.74
N GLY A 21 5.63 40.37 8.74
CA GLY A 21 5.96 40.62 7.33
C GLY A 21 6.72 39.49 6.60
N LYS A 22 7.05 38.39 7.27
CA LYS A 22 7.86 37.29 6.72
C LYS A 22 7.02 36.06 6.42
N CYS A 23 7.41 35.28 5.41
CA CYS A 23 6.83 33.97 5.14
C CYS A 23 7.21 32.97 6.25
N PRO A 24 6.49 31.83 6.38
CA PRO A 24 6.78 30.82 7.39
C PRO A 24 8.24 30.35 7.41
N LYS A 25 8.84 30.20 6.22
CA LYS A 25 10.25 29.80 6.08
C LYS A 25 11.21 30.87 6.63
N CYS A 26 11.16 32.10 6.11
CA CYS A 26 12.05 33.17 6.57
C CYS A 26 11.85 33.51 8.05
N ARG A 27 10.63 33.37 8.59
CA ARG A 27 10.39 33.52 10.03
C ARG A 27 10.99 32.36 10.81
N HIS A 28 10.92 31.13 10.31
CA HIS A 28 11.60 29.99 10.94
C HIS A 28 13.12 30.16 10.95
N ASP A 29 13.71 30.51 9.81
CA ASP A 29 15.16 30.71 9.66
C ASP A 29 15.68 31.83 10.58
N GLU A 30 14.95 32.94 10.68
CA GLU A 30 15.26 34.01 11.65
C GLU A 30 15.19 33.51 13.10
N ARG A 31 14.17 32.75 13.45
CA ARG A 31 14.03 32.21 14.82
C ARG A 31 15.12 31.21 15.15
N VAL A 32 15.60 30.45 14.16
CA VAL A 32 16.76 29.57 14.29
C VAL A 32 18.04 30.40 14.46
N ALA A 33 18.25 31.44 13.64
CA ALA A 33 19.41 32.33 13.72
C ALA A 33 19.46 33.10 15.06
N ASN A 34 18.30 33.51 15.58
CA ASN A 34 18.18 34.19 16.87
C ASN A 34 18.23 33.24 18.08
N GLY A 35 18.38 31.92 17.86
CA GLY A 35 18.41 30.92 18.94
C GLY A 35 17.06 30.70 19.65
N GLU A 36 15.96 31.27 19.15
CA GLU A 36 14.61 31.08 19.70
C GLU A 36 14.09 29.64 19.49
N ILE A 37 14.61 28.93 18.49
CA ILE A 37 14.30 27.53 18.21
C ILE A 37 15.60 26.78 17.91
N GLY A 38 15.89 25.71 18.63
CA GLY A 38 16.99 24.82 18.29
C GLY A 38 16.73 24.09 16.96
N GLN A 39 17.75 23.99 16.10
CA GLN A 39 17.71 23.02 14.99
C GLN A 39 17.59 21.63 15.60
N LYS A 40 16.38 21.03 15.61
CA LYS A 40 16.22 19.61 15.92
C LYS A 40 16.84 18.79 14.80
N LYS A 41 18.16 18.63 14.84
CA LYS A 41 18.89 17.56 14.15
C LYS A 41 18.66 16.29 14.95
N VAL A 42 17.45 15.73 14.93
CA VAL A 42 17.29 14.36 15.43
C VAL A 42 18.04 13.50 14.42
N PRO A 43 19.16 12.86 14.79
CA PRO A 43 19.85 11.99 13.86
C PRO A 43 18.87 10.86 13.55
N ILE A 44 18.53 10.68 12.26
CA ILE A 44 17.78 9.50 11.85
C ILE A 44 18.66 8.32 12.24
N LYS A 45 18.28 7.57 13.28
CA LYS A 45 19.08 6.45 13.75
C LYS A 45 19.33 5.50 12.56
N PRO A 46 20.59 5.12 12.28
CA PRO A 46 20.87 4.20 11.21
C PRO A 46 20.11 2.89 11.44
N ILE A 47 19.63 2.30 10.35
CA ILE A 47 18.94 1.02 10.39
C ILE A 47 19.91 -0.03 10.92
N THR A 48 19.52 -0.78 11.94
CA THR A 48 20.38 -1.85 12.51
C THR A 48 20.68 -2.92 11.47
N ALA A 49 21.88 -3.54 11.54
CA ALA A 49 22.30 -4.59 10.62
C ALA A 49 21.29 -5.76 10.54
N LYS A 50 20.68 -6.14 11.68
CA LYS A 50 19.59 -7.13 11.73
C LYS A 50 18.40 -6.73 10.85
N ARG A 51 17.99 -5.45 10.94
CA ARG A 51 16.86 -4.92 10.17
C ARG A 51 17.22 -4.75 8.68
N GLN A 52 18.48 -4.50 8.34
CA GLN A 52 18.96 -4.51 6.96
C GLN A 52 18.91 -5.93 6.35
N ARG A 53 19.43 -6.95 7.05
CA ARG A 53 19.39 -8.35 6.61
C ARG A 53 17.96 -8.85 6.41
N GLN A 54 17.06 -8.55 7.35
CA GLN A 54 15.65 -8.91 7.21
C GLN A 54 15.03 -8.25 5.98
N ARG A 55 15.30 -6.96 5.74
CA ARG A 55 14.81 -6.27 4.53
C ARG A 55 15.34 -6.90 3.25
N GLN A 56 16.58 -7.37 3.24
CA GLN A 56 17.16 -8.04 2.07
C GLN A 56 16.47 -9.39 1.81
N LYS A 57 16.23 -10.19 2.86
CA LYS A 57 15.48 -11.46 2.76
C LYS A 57 14.04 -11.23 2.31
N ASP A 58 13.34 -10.28 2.92
CA ASP A 58 11.96 -9.90 2.55
C ASP A 58 11.90 -9.45 1.07
N ARG A 59 12.90 -8.68 0.61
CA ARG A 59 12.99 -8.24 -0.79
C ARG A 59 13.28 -9.38 -1.77
N GLY A 60 14.16 -10.32 -1.42
CA GLY A 60 14.45 -11.49 -2.27
C GLY A 60 13.18 -12.32 -2.49
N CYS A 61 12.49 -12.65 -1.39
CA CYS A 61 11.25 -13.42 -1.42
C CYS A 61 10.14 -12.75 -2.25
N LEU A 62 9.92 -11.43 -2.06
CA LEU A 62 8.91 -10.70 -2.82
C LEU A 62 9.31 -10.53 -4.30
N GLY A 63 10.60 -10.38 -4.60
CA GLY A 63 11.11 -10.34 -5.97
C GLY A 63 10.74 -11.62 -6.72
N GLU A 64 11.10 -12.77 -6.17
CA GLU A 64 10.78 -14.10 -6.73
C GLU A 64 9.26 -14.30 -6.89
N PHE A 65 8.47 -13.89 -5.89
CA PHE A 65 7.01 -13.93 -5.94
C PHE A 65 6.46 -13.13 -7.12
N PHE A 66 6.88 -11.86 -7.27
CA PHE A 66 6.38 -11.01 -8.35
C PHE A 66 6.86 -11.48 -9.72
N GLU A 67 8.12 -11.92 -9.84
CA GLU A 67 8.64 -12.50 -11.09
C GLU A 67 7.85 -13.73 -11.52
N TYR A 68 7.52 -14.62 -10.57
CA TYR A 68 6.67 -15.79 -10.85
C TYR A 68 5.30 -15.35 -11.39
N HIS A 69 4.63 -14.42 -10.72
CA HIS A 69 3.28 -13.98 -11.09
C HIS A 69 3.25 -13.19 -12.40
N ILE A 70 4.24 -12.34 -12.66
CA ILE A 70 4.38 -11.65 -13.94
C ILE A 70 4.49 -12.68 -15.07
N LYS A 71 5.31 -13.73 -14.92
CA LYS A 71 5.39 -14.81 -15.91
C LYS A 71 4.07 -15.56 -16.11
N GLN A 72 3.23 -15.69 -15.08
CA GLN A 72 1.90 -16.28 -15.24
C GLN A 72 0.98 -15.37 -16.05
N ILE A 73 1.02 -14.06 -15.81
CA ILE A 73 0.26 -13.08 -16.59
C ILE A 73 0.77 -13.05 -18.03
N GLU A 74 2.08 -13.08 -18.28
CA GLU A 74 2.62 -13.14 -19.65
C GLU A 74 2.11 -14.36 -20.44
N LYS A 75 1.91 -15.50 -19.77
CA LYS A 75 1.33 -16.71 -20.40
C LYS A 75 -0.18 -16.58 -20.66
N HIS A 76 -0.90 -15.90 -19.76
CA HIS A 76 -2.35 -15.70 -19.83
C HIS A 76 -2.66 -14.22 -19.53
N PRO A 77 -2.49 -13.33 -20.51
CA PRO A 77 -2.40 -11.88 -20.29
C PRO A 77 -3.76 -11.22 -20.16
N TYR A 78 -4.60 -11.73 -19.26
CA TYR A 78 -5.97 -11.27 -19.08
C TYR A 78 -6.28 -11.05 -17.60
N SER A 79 -7.04 -10.01 -17.30
CA SER A 79 -7.64 -9.82 -15.99
C SER A 79 -8.55 -11.00 -15.67
N MET A 80 -8.46 -11.50 -14.43
CA MET A 80 -9.33 -12.55 -13.93
C MET A 80 -10.80 -12.10 -13.83
N GLU A 81 -11.04 -10.78 -13.74
CA GLU A 81 -12.39 -10.25 -13.62
C GLU A 81 -13.04 -10.03 -14.98
N SER A 82 -12.52 -9.06 -15.72
CA SER A 82 -13.12 -8.59 -16.97
C SER A 82 -12.66 -9.34 -18.20
N GLY A 83 -11.61 -10.17 -18.11
CA GLY A 83 -10.93 -10.71 -19.28
C GLY A 83 -10.23 -9.63 -20.13
N THR A 84 -10.03 -8.42 -19.59
CA THR A 84 -9.30 -7.35 -20.32
C THR A 84 -7.83 -7.70 -20.44
N ILE A 85 -7.23 -7.44 -21.60
CA ILE A 85 -5.81 -7.72 -21.85
C ILE A 85 -4.90 -6.87 -20.96
N ILE A 86 -3.92 -7.51 -20.32
CA ILE A 86 -2.80 -6.90 -19.60
C ILE A 86 -1.57 -6.99 -20.49
N ALA A 87 -1.41 -6.03 -21.42
CA ALA A 87 -0.39 -6.09 -22.46
C ALA A 87 1.05 -5.97 -21.92
N THR A 88 1.25 -5.16 -20.89
CA THR A 88 2.55 -4.92 -20.24
C THR A 88 2.42 -5.20 -18.75
N PRO A 89 2.51 -6.47 -18.32
CA PRO A 89 2.30 -6.83 -16.93
C PRO A 89 3.39 -6.23 -16.04
N THR A 90 2.95 -5.67 -14.91
CA THR A 90 3.83 -5.14 -13.87
C THR A 90 3.41 -5.70 -12.52
N THR A 91 4.18 -5.40 -11.48
CA THR A 91 3.80 -5.75 -10.10
C THR A 91 2.47 -5.13 -9.68
N ALA A 92 2.04 -4.04 -10.33
CA ALA A 92 0.74 -3.41 -10.10
C ALA A 92 -0.44 -4.24 -10.64
N ASN A 93 -0.21 -5.30 -11.40
CA ASN A 93 -1.26 -6.23 -11.84
C ASN A 93 -1.41 -7.44 -10.92
N VAL A 94 -0.50 -7.61 -9.96
CA VAL A 94 -0.51 -8.71 -8.99
C VAL A 94 -1.13 -8.19 -7.70
N CYS A 95 -2.40 -8.50 -7.49
CA CYS A 95 -3.17 -8.11 -6.31
C CYS A 95 -2.99 -9.14 -5.19
N HIS A 96 -2.53 -8.69 -4.03
CA HIS A 96 -2.35 -9.54 -2.85
C HIS A 96 -3.69 -9.75 -2.14
N LEU A 97 -4.12 -11.01 -1.97
CA LEU A 97 -5.37 -11.33 -1.24
C LEU A 97 -5.25 -11.08 0.27
N LEU A 98 -4.08 -11.34 0.83
CA LEU A 98 -3.73 -11.05 2.21
C LEU A 98 -2.57 -10.04 2.21
N PRO A 99 -2.79 -8.79 2.67
CA PRO A 99 -1.82 -7.70 2.52
C PRO A 99 -0.46 -7.99 3.16
N LYS A 100 0.63 -7.83 2.41
CA LYS A 100 2.03 -8.04 2.86
C LYS A 100 2.56 -7.06 3.93
N ARG A 101 1.75 -6.08 4.37
CA ARG A 101 2.18 -5.04 5.32
C ARG A 101 2.49 -5.64 6.71
N LYS A 102 3.50 -5.10 7.39
CA LYS A 102 3.92 -5.62 8.72
C LYS A 102 2.88 -5.38 9.80
N THR A 103 2.21 -4.23 9.77
CA THR A 103 1.17 -3.86 10.74
C THR A 103 -0.19 -4.06 10.09
N GLY A 104 -1.03 -4.89 10.70
CA GLY A 104 -2.38 -5.17 10.17
C GLY A 104 -2.38 -5.89 8.82
N GLY A 105 -1.33 -6.67 8.52
CA GLY A 105 -1.24 -7.52 7.34
C GLY A 105 -0.82 -8.94 7.72
N PHE A 106 -0.34 -9.69 6.74
CA PHE A 106 -0.08 -11.13 6.80
C PHE A 106 1.32 -11.48 6.26
N PRO A 107 2.40 -11.02 6.92
CA PRO A 107 3.75 -11.29 6.48
C PRO A 107 4.10 -12.78 6.41
N SER A 108 3.42 -13.67 7.16
CA SER A 108 3.71 -15.11 7.12
C SER A 108 3.39 -15.76 5.76
N VAL A 109 2.50 -15.17 4.97
CA VAL A 109 2.06 -15.68 3.65
C VAL A 109 2.32 -14.69 2.50
N GLN A 110 3.11 -13.65 2.74
CA GLN A 110 3.32 -12.56 1.76
C GLN A 110 3.94 -13.02 0.42
N CYS A 111 4.66 -14.13 0.41
CA CYS A 111 5.25 -14.73 -0.80
C CYS A 111 4.62 -16.08 -1.19
N HIS A 112 3.52 -16.48 -0.54
CA HIS A 112 2.84 -17.72 -0.91
C HIS A 112 2.18 -17.52 -2.28
N LEU A 113 2.40 -18.43 -3.23
CA LEU A 113 1.95 -18.24 -4.62
C LEU A 113 0.42 -18.14 -4.76
N ASP A 114 -0.34 -18.76 -3.86
CA ASP A 114 -1.81 -18.57 -3.84
C ASP A 114 -2.25 -17.20 -3.30
N ASN A 115 -1.35 -16.40 -2.73
CA ASN A 115 -1.68 -15.07 -2.18
C ASN A 115 -1.76 -13.97 -3.26
N ALA A 116 -2.30 -14.32 -4.44
CA ALA A 116 -2.38 -13.43 -5.59
C ALA A 116 -3.62 -13.67 -6.46
N VAL A 117 -4.15 -12.60 -7.02
CA VAL A 117 -5.03 -12.58 -8.20
C VAL A 117 -4.54 -11.55 -9.21
N TYR A 118 -4.94 -11.68 -10.48
CA TYR A 118 -4.46 -10.82 -11.56
C TYR A 118 -5.57 -9.92 -12.08
N LEU A 119 -5.33 -8.62 -12.03
CA LEU A 119 -6.30 -7.60 -12.37
C LEU A 119 -5.64 -6.48 -13.19
N THR A 120 -6.45 -5.72 -13.93
CA THR A 120 -6.02 -4.40 -14.42
C THR A 120 -5.74 -3.48 -13.22
N ILE A 121 -5.01 -2.38 -13.44
CA ILE A 121 -4.64 -1.46 -12.35
C ILE A 121 -5.88 -0.83 -11.72
N GLN A 122 -6.89 -0.51 -12.53
CA GLN A 122 -8.14 0.09 -12.09
C GLN A 122 -8.95 -0.88 -11.24
N GLU A 123 -9.10 -2.12 -11.70
CA GLU A 123 -9.77 -3.21 -10.96
C GLU A 123 -9.03 -3.48 -9.65
N HIS A 124 -7.71 -3.61 -9.68
CA HIS A 124 -6.89 -3.84 -8.49
C HIS A 124 -7.12 -2.75 -7.44
N ASN A 125 -7.06 -1.47 -7.80
CA ASN A 125 -7.30 -0.37 -6.86
C ASN A 125 -8.70 -0.44 -6.22
N ARG A 126 -9.72 -0.82 -6.99
CA ARG A 126 -11.10 -0.96 -6.50
C ARG A 126 -11.24 -2.20 -5.61
N PHE A 127 -10.68 -3.32 -6.02
CA PHE A 127 -10.67 -4.59 -5.28
C PHE A 127 -9.97 -4.44 -3.93
N ASP A 128 -8.75 -3.90 -3.91
CA ASP A 128 -7.97 -3.66 -2.69
C ASP A 128 -8.73 -2.77 -1.70
N LYS A 129 -9.39 -1.72 -2.20
CA LYS A 129 -10.21 -0.84 -1.36
C LYS A 129 -11.32 -1.61 -0.66
N LEU A 130 -12.13 -2.36 -1.42
CA LEU A 130 -13.25 -3.12 -0.86
C LEU A 130 -12.75 -4.18 0.13
N LEU A 131 -11.63 -4.81 -0.18
CA LEU A 131 -11.02 -5.83 0.68
C LEU A 131 -10.48 -5.25 1.99
N ASP A 132 -9.83 -4.09 1.95
CA ASP A 132 -9.37 -3.37 3.17
C ASP A 132 -10.56 -2.87 4.02
N GLU A 133 -11.65 -2.48 3.37
CA GLU A 133 -12.92 -2.08 4.00
C GLU A 133 -13.71 -3.28 4.55
N ARG A 134 -13.40 -4.51 4.09
CA ARG A 134 -14.12 -5.77 4.36
C ARG A 134 -15.56 -5.76 3.85
N ASP A 135 -15.78 -5.11 2.72
CA ASP A 135 -17.06 -5.06 2.02
C ASP A 135 -17.16 -6.24 1.04
N TYR A 136 -17.34 -7.44 1.59
CA TYR A 136 -17.34 -8.70 0.82
C TYR A 136 -18.56 -8.83 -0.09
N ASP A 137 -19.72 -8.31 0.31
CA ASP A 137 -20.93 -8.33 -0.51
C ASP A 137 -20.73 -7.52 -1.80
N THR A 138 -20.07 -6.36 -1.69
CA THR A 138 -19.73 -5.56 -2.87
C THR A 138 -18.62 -6.21 -3.69
N LEU A 139 -17.65 -6.90 -3.06
CA LEU A 139 -16.65 -7.70 -3.79
C LEU A 139 -17.31 -8.81 -4.61
N GLU A 140 -18.26 -9.54 -4.04
CA GLU A 140 -18.97 -10.60 -4.72
C GLU A 140 -19.82 -10.07 -5.88
N ARG A 141 -20.42 -8.89 -5.72
CA ARG A 141 -21.23 -8.24 -6.76
C ARG A 141 -20.39 -7.62 -7.88
N GLU A 142 -19.33 -6.90 -7.55
CA GLU A 142 -18.50 -6.16 -8.51
C GLU A 142 -17.39 -7.01 -9.14
N PHE A 143 -16.93 -8.03 -8.42
CA PHE A 143 -15.85 -8.93 -8.85
C PHE A 143 -16.23 -10.41 -8.74
N PRO A 144 -17.37 -10.85 -9.29
CA PRO A 144 -17.86 -12.22 -9.10
C PRO A 144 -16.86 -13.30 -9.51
N ASN A 145 -16.12 -13.10 -10.60
CA ASN A 145 -15.17 -14.08 -11.11
C ASN A 145 -13.91 -14.14 -10.23
N THR A 146 -13.33 -12.98 -9.95
CA THR A 146 -12.10 -12.86 -9.17
C THR A 146 -12.33 -13.19 -7.72
N TRP A 147 -13.43 -12.72 -7.14
CA TRP A 147 -13.77 -12.96 -5.74
C TRP A 147 -14.05 -14.43 -5.47
N SER A 148 -14.74 -15.12 -6.38
CA SER A 148 -14.93 -16.56 -6.26
C SER A 148 -13.61 -17.32 -6.24
N ALA A 149 -12.71 -17.02 -7.18
CA ALA A 149 -11.37 -17.60 -7.20
C ALA A 149 -10.54 -17.22 -5.96
N ALA A 150 -10.67 -15.97 -5.48
CA ALA A 150 -10.02 -15.48 -4.27
C ALA A 150 -10.48 -16.24 -3.03
N CYS A 151 -11.78 -16.47 -2.84
CA CYS A 151 -12.31 -17.22 -1.70
C CYS A 151 -11.72 -18.64 -1.61
N HIS A 152 -11.57 -19.32 -2.75
CA HIS A 152 -10.93 -20.65 -2.79
C HIS A 152 -9.47 -20.61 -2.32
N LYS A 153 -8.72 -19.59 -2.72
CA LYS A 153 -7.33 -19.38 -2.30
C LYS A 153 -7.25 -18.96 -0.83
N LEU A 154 -8.12 -18.07 -0.39
CA LEU A 154 -8.20 -17.58 0.99
C LEU A 154 -8.47 -18.70 1.98
N ARG A 155 -9.34 -19.66 1.67
CA ARG A 155 -9.55 -20.86 2.52
C ARG A 155 -8.23 -21.59 2.81
N LYS A 156 -7.37 -21.74 1.82
CA LYS A 156 -6.04 -22.38 1.98
C LYS A 156 -5.07 -21.46 2.72
N LEU A 157 -5.05 -20.18 2.40
CA LEU A 157 -4.13 -19.22 3.00
C LEU A 157 -4.40 -19.00 4.50
N LEU A 158 -5.67 -18.98 4.91
CA LEU A 158 -6.03 -18.76 6.31
C LEU A 158 -5.56 -19.91 7.22
N THR A 159 -5.50 -21.15 6.74
CA THR A 159 -5.02 -22.28 7.55
C THR A 159 -3.52 -22.24 7.81
N ILE A 160 -2.74 -21.61 6.93
CA ILE A 160 -1.28 -21.53 7.03
C ILE A 160 -0.78 -20.16 7.55
N CYS A 161 -1.63 -19.13 7.56
CA CYS A 161 -1.24 -17.83 8.08
C CYS A 161 -1.16 -17.83 9.61
N VAL A 162 -0.22 -17.07 10.15
CA VAL A 162 0.03 -17.00 11.61
C VAL A 162 -0.75 -15.85 12.25
N GLU A 163 -1.03 -14.80 11.48
CA GLU A 163 -1.65 -13.59 12.01
C GLU A 163 -3.14 -13.81 12.31
N ARG A 164 -3.59 -13.30 13.46
CA ARG A 164 -4.98 -13.34 13.94
C ARG A 164 -5.50 -11.92 14.16
N ASN A 165 -5.57 -11.17 13.07
CA ASN A 165 -6.01 -9.77 13.07
C ASN A 165 -7.51 -9.65 12.71
N LYS A 166 -8.06 -8.43 12.69
CA LYS A 166 -9.49 -8.21 12.38
C LYS A 166 -9.91 -8.77 11.00
N MET A 167 -9.04 -8.67 10.00
CA MET A 167 -9.31 -9.21 8.67
C MET A 167 -9.31 -10.74 8.67
N TYR A 168 -8.41 -11.38 9.42
CA TYR A 168 -8.42 -12.85 9.59
C TYR A 168 -9.79 -13.32 10.08
N PHE A 169 -10.27 -12.80 11.21
CA PHE A 169 -11.52 -13.25 11.80
C PHE A 169 -12.73 -12.95 10.91
N SER A 170 -12.73 -11.77 10.28
CA SER A 170 -13.79 -11.38 9.37
C SER A 170 -13.85 -12.27 8.11
N LEU A 171 -12.71 -12.63 7.53
CA LEU A 171 -12.65 -13.57 6.41
C LEU A 171 -12.99 -15.00 6.84
N GLU A 172 -12.51 -15.45 8.00
CA GLU A 172 -12.82 -16.78 8.53
C GLU A 172 -14.32 -16.95 8.77
N GLU A 173 -14.99 -15.90 9.24
CA GLU A 173 -16.45 -15.89 9.40
C GLU A 173 -17.17 -15.90 8.05
N TYR A 174 -16.82 -14.98 7.14
CA TYR A 174 -17.45 -14.89 5.82
C TYR A 174 -17.29 -16.19 5.00
N LEU A 175 -16.12 -16.83 5.06
CA LEU A 175 -15.84 -18.05 4.31
C LEU A 175 -16.51 -19.32 4.89
N LYS A 176 -17.16 -19.25 6.06
CA LYS A 176 -18.01 -20.35 6.54
C LYS A 176 -19.35 -20.40 5.81
N SER A 177 -19.83 -19.27 5.30
CA SER A 177 -21.09 -19.14 4.56
C SER A 177 -20.93 -19.12 3.04
N TYR A 178 -19.72 -18.79 2.56
CA TYR A 178 -19.30 -19.02 1.16
C TYR A 178 -19.04 -20.52 0.93
#